data_AF-A0A093BHT0-F1
#
_entry.id   AF-A0A093BHT0-F1
#
_cell.length_a   1.000
_cell.length_b   1.000
_cell.length_c   1.000
_cell.angle_alpha   90.00
_cell.angle_beta   90.00
_cell.angle_gamma   90.00
#
_symmetry.space_group_name_H-M   'P 1'
#
loop_
_entity.id
_entity.type
_entity.pdbx_description
1 polymer ?
#
loop_
_entity_poly.entity_id
_entity_poly.type
_entity_poly.pdbx_seq_one_letter_code
_entity_poly.pdbx_strand_id
1 'polypeptide(L)'
;AAEQAARHQDQIQQDKIWRESVEAEQRRRKIWYQNWSFLKDYDQMGNKKEQKPLPNYIPVFSSEVPNSTNQSIGSRMNTELGRALVNMD
;
A
#
# COMPACT_ATOMS: atom_id res chain seq x y z
N ALA A 1 -25.64 4.86 29.64
CA ALA A 1 -26.59 4.45 28.57
C ALA A 1 -26.52 5.39 27.35
N ALA A 2 -26.80 6.69 27.49
CA ALA A 2 -26.80 7.64 26.36
C ALA A 2 -25.44 7.81 25.66
N GLU A 3 -24.33 7.85 26.41
CA GLU A 3 -22.98 8.02 25.84
C GLU A 3 -22.53 6.81 24.99
N GLN A 4 -22.94 5.60 25.38
CA GLN A 4 -22.65 4.39 24.61
C GLN A 4 -23.48 4.34 23.32
N ALA A 5 -24.73 4.82 23.35
CA ALA A 5 -25.57 4.92 22.16
C ALA A 5 -25.01 5.95 21.15
N ALA A 6 -24.48 7.09 21.63
CA ALA A 6 -23.84 8.09 20.78
C ALA A 6 -22.58 7.56 20.08
N ARG A 7 -21.71 6.83 20.80
CA ARG A 7 -20.52 6.18 20.21
C ARG A 7 -20.89 5.11 19.18
N HIS A 8 -21.98 4.38 19.39
CA HIS A 8 -22.45 3.38 18.44
C HIS A 8 -23.03 4.01 17.17
N GLN A 9 -23.75 5.13 17.28
CA GLN A 9 -24.23 5.88 16.12
C GLN A 9 -23.08 6.47 15.29
N ASP A 10 -22.04 6.99 15.95
CA ASP A 10 -20.84 7.49 15.26
C ASP A 10 -20.13 6.36 14.49
N GLN A 11 -19.97 5.17 15.09
CA GLN A 11 -19.43 4.00 14.38
C GLN A 11 -20.24 3.60 13.14
N ILE A 12 -21.58 3.62 13.22
CA ILE A 12 -22.46 3.31 12.09
C ILE A 12 -22.30 4.37 10.98
N GLN A 13 -22.17 5.65 11.35
CA GLN A 13 -21.91 6.72 10.39
C GLN A 13 -20.55 6.56 9.71
N GLN A 14 -19.51 6.20 10.46
CA GLN A 14 -18.19 5.91 9.90
C GLN A 14 -18.21 4.70 8.95
N ASP A 15 -18.91 3.61 9.30
CA ASP A 15 -19.07 2.45 8.40
C ASP A 15 -19.76 2.83 7.09
N LYS A 16 -20.81 3.66 7.19
CA LYS A 16 -21.53 4.15 6.01
C LYS A 16 -20.62 4.99 5.10
N ILE A 17 -19.87 5.93 5.68
CA ILE A 17 -18.93 6.78 4.92
C ILE A 17 -17.83 5.93 4.27
N TRP A 18 -17.31 4.94 4.99
CA TRP A 18 -16.29 4.03 4.47
C TRP A 18 -16.84 3.22 3.29
N ARG A 19 -18.03 2.64 3.42
CA ARG A 19 -18.68 1.86 2.36
C ARG A 19 -18.91 2.70 1.11
N GLU A 20 -19.45 3.91 1.25
CA GLU A 20 -19.66 4.85 0.13
C GLU A 20 -18.34 5.21 -0.56
N SER A 21 -17.26 5.41 0.22
CA SER A 21 -15.94 5.73 -0.32
C SER A 21 -15.36 4.56 -1.13
N VAL A 22 -15.43 3.34 -0.59
CA VAL A 22 -14.95 2.13 -1.28
C VAL A 22 -15.75 1.88 -2.56
N GLU A 23 -17.07 2.02 -2.53
CA GLU A 23 -17.92 1.86 -3.71
C GLU A 23 -17.61 2.92 -4.78
N ALA A 24 -17.40 4.18 -4.37
CA ALA A 24 -17.02 5.25 -5.28
C ALA A 24 -15.68 4.99 -5.96
N GLU A 25 -14.68 4.49 -5.24
CA GLU A 25 -13.39 4.10 -5.81
C GLU A 25 -13.52 2.95 -6.82
N GLN A 26 -14.28 1.91 -6.48
CA GLN A 26 -14.53 0.79 -7.39
C GLN A 26 -15.23 1.24 -8.66
N ARG A 27 -16.24 2.10 -8.54
CA ARG A 27 -16.96 2.66 -9.69
C ARG A 27 -16.04 3.49 -10.58
N ARG A 28 -15.24 4.38 -9.99
CA ARG A 28 -14.25 5.18 -10.73
C ARG A 28 -13.24 4.31 -11.43
N ARG A 29 -12.73 3.27 -10.76
CA ARG A 29 -11.80 2.29 -11.36
C ARG A 29 -12.42 1.58 -12.55
N LYS A 30 -13.70 1.16 -12.44
CA LYS A 30 -14.42 0.50 -13.54
C LYS A 30 -14.58 1.44 -14.75
N ILE A 31 -15.00 2.68 -14.53
CA ILE A 31 -15.13 3.69 -15.59
C ILE A 31 -13.76 3.98 -16.20
N TRP A 32 -12.73 4.11 -15.36
CA TRP A 32 -11.37 4.35 -15.83
C TRP A 32 -10.89 3.21 -16.72
N TYR A 33 -11.12 1.97 -16.31
CA TYR A 33 -10.76 0.81 -17.10
C TYR A 33 -11.55 0.74 -18.41
N GLN A 34 -12.86 0.97 -18.40
CA GLN A 34 -13.67 0.95 -19.61
C GLN A 34 -13.24 2.02 -20.63
N ASN A 35 -12.94 3.22 -20.16
CA ASN A 35 -12.69 4.37 -21.03
C ASN A 35 -11.22 4.62 -21.35
N TRP A 36 -10.29 4.23 -20.46
CA TRP A 36 -8.87 4.56 -20.58
C TRP A 36 -7.92 3.38 -20.40
N SER A 37 -8.40 2.16 -20.15
CA SER A 37 -7.49 1.01 -20.02
C SER A 37 -6.62 0.81 -21.26
N PHE A 38 -7.10 1.17 -22.44
CA PHE A 38 -6.35 1.02 -23.68
C PHE A 38 -5.03 1.80 -23.66
N LEU A 39 -4.93 2.93 -22.94
CA LEU A 39 -3.70 3.72 -22.86
C LEU A 39 -2.53 2.93 -22.27
N LYS A 40 -2.79 1.88 -21.47
CA LYS A 40 -1.72 1.02 -20.92
C LYS A 40 -1.07 0.13 -21.99
N ASP A 41 -1.80 -0.12 -23.08
CA ASP A 41 -1.45 -1.09 -24.11
C ASP A 41 -0.77 -0.43 -25.33
N TYR A 42 -0.64 0.90 -25.36
CA TYR A 42 0.00 1.62 -26.46
C TYR A 42 1.25 2.38 -26.00
N ASP A 43 2.24 2.50 -26.89
CA ASP A 43 3.42 3.36 -26.71
C ASP A 43 3.11 4.83 -27.06
N GLN A 44 4.07 5.73 -26.84
CA GLN A 44 3.94 7.16 -27.16
C GLN A 44 3.74 7.43 -28.66
N MET A 45 4.10 6.47 -29.52
CA MET A 45 3.92 6.51 -30.97
C MET A 45 2.59 5.87 -31.42
N GLY A 46 1.77 5.37 -30.49
CA GLY A 46 0.50 4.70 -30.78
C GLY A 46 0.61 3.24 -31.22
N ASN A 47 1.79 2.62 -31.12
CA ASN A 47 1.96 1.20 -31.41
C ASN A 47 1.56 0.34 -30.21
N LYS A 48 1.03 -0.86 -30.47
CA LYS A 48 0.70 -1.81 -29.41
C LYS A 48 1.97 -2.26 -28.69
N LYS A 49 2.03 -2.00 -27.39
CA LYS A 49 3.14 -2.37 -26.52
C LYS A 49 3.15 -3.89 -26.32
N GLU A 50 4.32 -4.50 -26.46
CA GLU A 50 4.51 -5.90 -26.08
C GLU A 50 4.32 -6.04 -24.57
N GLN A 51 3.38 -6.91 -24.17
CA GLN A 51 3.18 -7.23 -22.75
C GLN A 51 4.35 -8.06 -22.27
N LYS A 52 5.24 -7.44 -21.48
CA LYS A 52 6.29 -8.19 -20.78
C LYS A 52 5.62 -9.12 -19.76
N PRO A 53 6.00 -10.40 -19.69
CA PRO A 53 5.47 -11.29 -18.68
C PRO A 53 5.77 -10.73 -17.30
N LEU A 54 4.82 -10.89 -16.38
CA LEU A 54 5.06 -10.53 -14.98
C LEU A 54 6.22 -11.38 -14.46
N PRO A 55 7.19 -10.79 -13.73
CA PRO A 55 8.21 -11.57 -13.08
C PRO A 55 7.56 -12.55 -12.09
N ASN A 56 8.02 -13.81 -12.10
CA ASN A 56 7.52 -14.84 -11.17
C ASN A 56 7.73 -14.46 -9.70
N TYR A 57 8.78 -13.68 -9.43
CA TYR A 57 9.12 -13.21 -8.11
C TYR A 57 9.85 -11.87 -8.23
N ILE A 58 9.37 -10.88 -7.51
CA ILE A 58 10.05 -9.60 -7.31
C ILE A 58 10.41 -9.58 -5.82
N PRO A 59 11.70 -9.62 -5.45
CA PRO A 59 12.07 -9.59 -4.04
C PRO A 59 11.61 -8.25 -3.45
N VAL A 60 11.03 -8.31 -2.24
CA VAL A 60 10.61 -7.11 -1.50
C VAL A 60 11.82 -6.20 -1.22
N PHE A 61 12.99 -6.80 -1.09
CA PHE A 61 14.24 -6.10 -0.82
C PHE A 61 15.21 -6.23 -1.99
N SER A 62 15.92 -5.15 -2.28
CA SER A 62 16.98 -5.17 -3.28
C SER A 62 18.13 -6.06 -2.82
N SER A 63 18.69 -6.83 -3.74
CA SER A 63 19.96 -7.54 -3.53
C SER A 63 21.19 -6.64 -3.74
N GLU A 64 21.03 -5.53 -4.46
CA GLU A 64 22.11 -4.60 -4.80
C GLU A 64 22.27 -3.49 -3.75
N VAL A 65 21.18 -3.11 -3.08
CA VAL A 65 21.16 -2.02 -2.10
C VAL A 65 20.69 -2.57 -0.75
N PRO A 66 21.42 -2.33 0.35
CA PRO A 66 20.98 -2.78 1.66
C PRO A 66 19.62 -2.16 1.99
N ASN A 67 18.68 -2.99 2.43
CA ASN A 67 17.42 -2.51 2.99
C ASN A 67 17.70 -1.82 4.33
N SER A 68 17.93 -0.52 4.28
CA SER A 68 17.84 0.31 5.48
C SER A 68 16.36 0.42 5.83
N THR A 69 15.95 -0.09 6.99
CA THR A 69 14.66 0.29 7.56
C THR A 69 14.60 1.81 7.57
N ASN A 70 13.69 2.38 6.78
CA ASN A 70 13.53 3.82 6.62
C ASN A 70 13.66 4.48 7.99
N GLN A 71 14.72 5.28 8.20
CA GLN A 71 15.10 6.03 9.42
C GLN A 71 16.29 5.52 10.25
N SER A 72 16.85 4.33 10.04
CA SER A 72 18.06 3.92 10.79
C SER A 72 19.34 4.07 9.97
N ILE A 73 19.97 5.24 10.05
CA ILE A 73 21.32 5.49 9.56
C ILE A 73 22.27 5.44 10.78
N GLY A 74 23.22 4.50 10.81
CA GLY A 74 24.22 4.37 11.88
C GLY A 74 24.04 3.18 12.84
N SER A 75 24.89 3.12 13.87
CA SER A 75 24.94 2.01 14.83
C SER A 75 23.68 1.93 15.71
N ARG A 76 23.04 0.75 15.74
CA ARG A 76 21.86 0.47 16.56
C ARG A 76 22.19 -0.06 17.96
N MET A 77 23.47 -0.20 18.32
CA MET A 77 23.90 -0.74 19.63
C MET A 77 23.35 0.08 20.81
N ASN A 78 23.11 1.38 20.61
CA ASN A 78 22.55 2.28 21.62
C ASN A 78 21.00 2.29 21.66
N THR A 79 20.33 1.53 20.80
CA THR A 79 18.88 1.37 20.85
C THR A 79 18.51 0.28 21.86
N GLU A 80 17.30 0.33 22.42
CA GLU A 80 16.83 -0.67 23.39
C GLU A 80 16.91 -2.10 22.83
N LEU A 81 16.55 -2.27 21.55
CA LEU A 81 16.68 -3.54 20.84
C LEU A 81 18.14 -3.99 20.70
N GLY A 82 19.05 -3.08 20.36
CA GLY A 82 20.48 -3.38 20.25
C GLY A 82 21.08 -3.83 21.57
N ARG A 83 20.74 -3.14 22.67
CA ARG A 83 21.14 -3.55 24.02
C ARG A 83 20.58 -4.93 24.41
N ALA A 84 19.31 -5.18 24.07
CA ALA A 84 18.69 -6.48 24.35
C ALA A 84 19.39 -7.62 23.61
N LEU A 85 19.78 -7.42 22.34
CA LEU A 85 20.49 -8.44 21.55
C LEU A 85 21.92 -8.71 22.07
N VAL A 86 22.65 -7.69 22.50
CA VAL A 86 24.01 -7.87 23.10
C VAL A 86 23.95 -8.70 24.39
N ASN A 87 22.86 -8.60 25.14
CA ASN A 87 22.67 -9.37 26.37
C ASN A 87 22.16 -10.81 26.11
N MET A 88 21.98 -11.21 24.85
CA MET A 88 21.52 -12.55 24.46
C MET A 88 22.67 -13.49 24.03
N ASP A 89 23.89 -12.97 23.86
CA ASP A 89 25.13 -13.76 23.69
C ASP A 89 25.69 -14.23 25.05
#